data_AF-A0A962ZPG7-F1
#
_entry.id   AF-A0A962ZPG7-F1
#
_cell.length_a   1.000
_cell.length_b   1.000
_cell.length_c   1.000
_cell.angle_alpha   90.00
_cell.angle_beta   90.00
_cell.angle_gamma   90.00
#
_symmetry.space_group_name_H-M   'P 1'
#
loop_
_entity.id
_entity.type
_entity.pdbx_description
1 polymer ?
#
loop_
_entity_poly.entity_id
_entity_poly.type
_entity_poly.pdbx_seq_one_letter_code
_entity_poly.pdbx_strand_id
1 'polypeptide(L)' 'NARSLETVPEINGATGRLYLDDKGRVHRRLAWARFERGQPVAMPADFNDGRDRRIDDTDDEPLNADPDDEDGWNERSPGG' A
#
# COMPACT_ATOMS: atom_id res chain seq x y z
N ASN A 1 9.51 1.02 35.59
CA ASN A 1 9.20 -0.34 35.10
C ASN A 1 8.94 -0.30 33.60
N ALA A 2 9.99 -0.37 32.78
CA ALA A 2 9.82 -0.57 31.34
C ALA A 2 9.64 -2.06 31.09
N ARG A 3 8.44 -2.49 30.66
CA ARG A 3 8.29 -3.83 30.08
C ARG A 3 9.11 -3.83 28.79
N SER A 4 10.11 -4.72 28.68
CA SER A 4 10.59 -5.12 27.37
C SER A 4 9.39 -5.69 26.64
N LEU A 5 8.94 -5.02 25.59
CA LEU A 5 7.99 -5.60 24.65
C LEU A 5 8.77 -6.70 23.95
N GLU A 6 8.67 -7.93 24.48
CA GLU A 6 9.01 -9.11 23.72
C GLU A 6 8.39 -8.94 22.33
N THR A 7 9.22 -9.01 21.28
CA THR A 7 8.76 -8.87 19.90
C THR A 7 7.57 -9.79 19.72
N VAL A 8 6.37 -9.22 19.57
CA VAL A 8 5.16 -10.01 19.38
C VAL A 8 5.37 -10.78 18.07
N PRO A 9 5.36 -12.13 18.10
CA PRO A 9 5.56 -12.91 16.90
C PRO A 9 4.44 -12.58 15.89
N GLU A 10 4.81 -12.52 14.62
CA GLU A 10 3.86 -12.30 13.52
C GLU A 10 2.78 -13.40 13.54
N ILE A 11 1.51 -13.01 13.43
CA ILE A 11 0.38 -13.93 13.47
C ILE A 11 -0.35 -14.00 12.13
N ASN A 12 -0.89 -15.17 11.80
CA ASN A 12 -1.78 -15.34 10.65
C ASN A 12 -3.17 -14.79 10.99
N GLY A 13 -3.52 -13.63 10.43
CA GLY A 13 -4.86 -13.06 10.51
C GLY A 13 -5.76 -13.51 9.35
N ALA A 14 -7.05 -13.16 9.43
CA ALA A 14 -8.03 -13.54 8.41
C ALA A 14 -7.75 -12.94 7.02
N THR A 15 -7.06 -11.79 6.96
CA THR A 15 -6.81 -11.04 5.71
C THR A 15 -5.33 -10.84 5.41
N GLY A 16 -4.45 -11.60 6.06
CA GLY A 16 -3.00 -11.44 5.92
C GLY A 16 -2.28 -11.61 7.24
N ARG A 17 -0.98 -11.33 7.25
CA ARG A 17 -0.16 -11.49 8.45
C ARG A 17 -0.10 -10.19 9.23
N LEU A 18 -0.25 -10.28 10.55
CA LEU A 18 -0.29 -9.14 11.46
C LEU A 18 0.95 -9.11 12.34
N TYR A 19 1.52 -7.93 12.54
CA TYR A 19 2.65 -7.70 13.44
C TYR A 19 2.51 -6.38 14.18
N LEU A 20 3.21 -6.27 15.32
CA LEU A 20 3.22 -5.05 16.13
C LEU A 20 4.53 -4.27 15.90
N ASP A 21 4.46 -2.94 15.80
CA ASP A 21 5.66 -2.11 15.86
C ASP A 21 6.08 -1.78 17.30
N ASP A 22 7.24 -1.13 17.43
CA ASP A 22 7.82 -0.69 18.71
C ASP A 22 6.95 0.33 19.47
N LYS A 23 6.04 1.01 18.77
CA LYS A 23 5.06 1.94 19.34
C LYS A 23 3.72 1.28 19.66
N GLY A 24 3.63 -0.04 19.49
CA GLY A 24 2.42 -0.81 19.77
C GLY A 24 1.32 -0.68 18.70
N ARG A 25 1.66 -0.20 17.49
CA ARG A 25 0.71 -0.12 16.36
C ARG A 25 0.65 -1.47 15.65
N VAL A 26 -0.57 -1.85 15.25
CA VAL A 26 -0.81 -3.06 14.47
C VAL A 26 -0.58 -2.74 13.00
N HIS A 27 0.24 -3.56 12.35
CA HIS A 27 0.52 -3.53 10.92
C HIS A 27 0.05 -4.82 10.27
N ARG A 28 -0.24 -4.75 8.97
CA ARG A 28 -0.68 -5.89 8.16
C ARG A 28 0.18 -6.02 6.91
N ARG A 29 0.76 -7.21 6.71
CA ARG A 29 1.42 -7.59 5.46
C ARG A 29 0.45 -8.36 4.57
N LEU A 30 0.20 -7.83 3.38
CA LEU A 30 -0.66 -8.42 2.36
C LEU A 30 0.18 -9.14 1.30
N ALA A 31 -0.30 -10.24 0.74
CA ALA A 31 0.31 -10.81 -0.45
C ALA A 31 -0.14 -10.01 -1.69
N TRP A 32 0.77 -9.75 -2.62
CA TRP A 32 0.42 -9.18 -3.92
C TRP A 32 0.03 -10.29 -4.90
N ALA A 33 -0.77 -9.91 -5.89
CA ALA A 33 -1.14 -10.78 -7.00
C ALA A 33 -1.07 -9.97 -8.30
N ARG A 34 -0.62 -10.61 -9.37
CA ARG A 34 -0.72 -10.06 -10.74
C ARG A 34 -1.89 -10.73 -11.45
N PHE A 35 -2.60 -9.98 -12.28
CA PHE A 35 -3.65 -10.54 -13.11
C PHE A 35 -3.04 -11.16 -14.37
N GLU A 36 -3.30 -12.44 -14.57
CA GLU A 36 -2.93 -13.17 -15.77
C GLU A 36 -4.19 -13.78 -16.38
N ARG A 37 -4.51 -13.41 -17.62
CA ARG A 37 -5.70 -13.92 -18.33
C ARG A 37 -6.99 -13.75 -17.50
N GLY A 38 -7.10 -12.62 -16.79
CA GLY A 38 -8.25 -12.30 -15.95
C GLY A 38 -8.30 -13.03 -14.60
N GLN A 39 -7.27 -13.80 -14.25
CA GLN A 39 -7.18 -14.51 -12.97
C GLN A 39 -6.08 -13.91 -12.08
N PRO A 40 -6.32 -13.76 -10.77
CA PRO A 40 -5.29 -13.32 -9.84
C PRO A 40 -4.28 -14.46 -9.60
N VAL A 41 -3.01 -14.20 -9.87
CA VAL A 41 -1.89 -15.12 -9.62
C VAL A 41 -1.00 -14.53 -8.54
N ALA A 42 -0.84 -15.25 -7.43
CA ALA A 42 -0.05 -14.79 -6.29
C ALA A 42 1.41 -14.55 -6.69
N MET A 43 1.97 -13.44 -6.21
CA MET A 43 3.38 -13.10 -6.43
C MET A 43 4.28 -13.71 -5.33
N PRO A 44 5.56 -13.95 -5.62
CA PRO A 44 6.55 -14.33 -4.63
C PRO A 44 6.57 -13.38 -3.41
N ALA A 45 6.83 -13.93 -2.21
CA ALA A 45 6.69 -13.20 -0.95
C ALA A 45 7.69 -12.05 -0.77
N ASP A 46 8.83 -12.12 -1.45
CA ASP A 46 9.87 -11.10 -1.53
C ASP A 46 9.47 -9.89 -2.38
N PHE A 47 8.45 -10.01 -3.24
CA PHE A 47 7.88 -8.85 -3.95
C PHE A 47 7.37 -7.76 -2.99
N ASN A 48 7.01 -8.15 -1.75
CA ASN A 48 6.45 -7.24 -0.75
C ASN A 48 7.47 -6.79 0.33
N ASP A 49 8.76 -6.91 0.04
CA ASP A 49 9.82 -6.44 0.95
C ASP A 49 10.20 -4.97 0.74
N GLY A 50 9.49 -4.27 -0.15
CA GLY A 50 9.71 -2.85 -0.47
C GLY A 50 11.03 -2.58 -1.18
N ARG A 51 11.74 -3.61 -1.65
CA ARG A 51 13.01 -3.49 -2.39
C ARG A 51 12.85 -3.60 -3.90
N ASP A 52 11.68 -4.00 -4.41
CA ASP A 52 11.38 -3.88 -5.84
C ASP A 52 10.95 -2.44 -6.17
N ARG A 53 11.94 -1.53 -6.17
CA ARG A 53 11.81 -0.14 -6.65
C ARG A 53 11.85 -0.04 -8.18
N ARG A 54 11.22 -0.99 -8.87
CA ARG A 54 10.87 -0.85 -10.29
C ARG A 54 9.35 -0.68 -10.42
N ILE A 55 8.77 0.15 -9.56
CA ILE A 55 7.76 1.06 -10.09
C ILE A 55 8.62 2.07 -10.83
N ASP A 56 8.68 1.88 -12.15
CA ASP A 56 9.28 2.86 -13.03
C ASP A 56 8.38 4.10 -12.92
N ASP A 57 8.74 5.04 -12.04
CA ASP A 57 8.08 6.35 -11.92
C ASP A 57 8.26 7.20 -13.21
N THR A 58 8.65 6.56 -14.32
CA THR A 58 8.86 7.17 -15.62
C THR A 58 7.57 7.20 -16.45
N ASP A 59 6.45 6.71 -15.89
CA ASP A 59 5.08 6.95 -16.38
C ASP A 59 4.43 8.18 -15.71
N ASP A 60 5.14 8.94 -14.87
CA ASP A 60 4.77 10.31 -14.45
C ASP A 60 5.08 11.33 -15.58
N GLU A 61 4.97 10.93 -16.85
CA GLU A 61 4.68 11.91 -17.88
C GLU A 61 3.27 12.44 -17.56
N PRO A 62 3.10 13.74 -17.29
CA PRO A 62 1.74 14.27 -17.16
C PRO A 62 1.04 13.92 -18.46
N LEU A 63 0.00 13.08 -18.39
CA LEU A 63 -0.97 12.96 -19.47
C LEU A 63 -1.31 14.41 -19.79
N ASN A 64 -0.90 14.90 -20.96
CA ASN A 64 -1.21 16.26 -21.38
C ASN A 64 -2.70 16.43 -21.12
N ALA A 65 -3.03 17.21 -20.09
CA ALA A 65 -4.41 17.48 -19.74
C ALA A 65 -5.03 18.02 -21.04
N ASP A 66 -6.17 17.48 -21.43
CA ASP A 66 -6.92 18.09 -22.51
C ASP A 66 -7.10 19.57 -22.09
N PRO A 67 -6.72 20.56 -22.92
CA PRO A 67 -6.92 21.97 -22.57
C PRO A 67 -8.39 22.30 -22.25
N ASP A 68 -9.33 21.40 -22.57
CA ASP A 68 -10.75 21.52 -22.24
C ASP A 68 -11.13 20.94 -20.85
N ASP A 69 -10.21 20.30 -20.11
CA ASP A 69 -10.41 19.77 -18.74
C ASP A 69 -10.26 20.88 -17.65
N GLU A 70 -10.83 22.06 -17.87
CA GLU A 70 -10.78 23.22 -16.95
C GLU A 70 -11.64 23.05 -15.67
N ASP A 71 -12.27 21.89 -15.44
CA ASP A 71 -13.10 21.65 -14.25
C ASP A 71 -12.65 20.42 -13.44
N GLY A 72 -11.35 20.38 -13.10
CA GLY A 72 -10.79 19.48 -12.10
C GLY A 72 -11.33 19.79 -10.69
N TRP A 73 -12.46 19.19 -10.33
CA TRP A 73 -12.96 18.92 -8.96
C TRP A 73 -12.56 19.92 -7.86
N ASN A 74 -12.96 21.18 -7.99
CA ASN A 74 -12.99 22.09 -6.84
C ASN A 74 -14.25 21.85 -5.99
N GLU A 75 -14.28 20.74 -5.25
CA GLU A 75 -15.24 20.53 -4.17
C GLU A 75 -15.00 21.54 -3.04
N ARG A 76 -15.76 22.64 -3.10
CA ARG A 76 -16.57 23.16 -2.00
C ARG A 76 -15.94 23.11 -0.60
N SER A 77 -15.10 24.09 -0.28
CA SER A 77 -14.85 24.47 1.12
C SER A 77 -16.19 24.85 1.79
N PRO A 78 -16.56 24.24 2.93
CA PRO A 78 -17.67 24.77 3.73
C PRO A 78 -17.19 26.04 4.42
N GLY A 79 -17.66 27.20 3.94
CA GLY A 79 -17.56 28.46 4.67
C GLY A 79 -18.41 28.39 5.93
N GLY A 80 -17.82 28.76 7.07
CA GLY A 80 -18.50 28.96 8.35
C GLY A 80 -19.22 30.29 8.45
#